data_AF-A0A3Q0EEP7-F1
#
_entry.id   AF-A0A3Q0EEP7-F1
#
_cell.length_a   1.000
_cell.length_b   1.000
_cell.length_c   1.000
_cell.angle_alpha   90.00
_cell.angle_beta   90.00
_cell.angle_gamma   90.00
#
_symmetry.space_group_name_H-M   'P 1'
#
loop_
_entity.id
_entity.type
_entity.pdbx_description
1 polymer ?
#
loop_
_entity_poly.entity_id
_entity_poly.type
_entity_poly.pdbx_seq_one_letter_code
_entity_poly.pdbx_strand_id
1 'polypeptide(L)'
;MGDAPDYDRSQWLNEKFKLGLDFPNLPYLIDGAHKITQSNAILRYIARKHNMCGETEEEKIRVDMLENQAMDTRMQLAMVCYSPDFEKLKPEYLEGLPEKIKLYSQFLGKRPWFAGDKGLKKISAYMKSSRFLRGPLFAKMAKWNNK
;
A
#
# COMPACT_ATOMS: atom_id res chain seq x y z
N MET A 1 4.98 -9.92 14.39
CA MET A 1 6.40 -10.32 14.30
C MET A 1 7.08 -9.73 15.53
N GLY A 2 7.76 -10.58 16.28
CA GLY A 2 8.52 -10.18 17.45
C GLY A 2 9.72 -9.30 17.08
N ASP A 3 10.51 -8.97 18.09
CA ASP A 3 11.72 -8.16 17.94
C ASP A 3 12.91 -8.98 17.42
N ALA A 4 13.94 -8.25 16.98
CA ALA A 4 15.23 -8.84 16.66
C ALA A 4 15.86 -9.45 17.93
N PRO A 5 16.69 -10.51 17.82
CA PRO A 5 17.15 -11.13 16.57
C PRO A 5 16.17 -12.18 15.99
N ASP A 6 15.22 -12.67 16.79
CA ASP A 6 14.45 -13.88 16.46
C ASP A 6 13.31 -13.62 15.48
N TYR A 7 12.79 -12.38 15.46
CA TYR A 7 11.67 -11.96 14.63
C TYR A 7 10.48 -12.95 14.71
N ASP A 8 10.12 -13.37 15.93
CA ASP A 8 9.15 -14.44 16.15
C ASP A 8 7.82 -14.20 15.40
N ARG A 9 7.35 -15.24 14.72
CA ARG A 9 6.10 -15.20 13.94
C ARG A 9 5.00 -16.06 14.54
N SER A 10 5.22 -16.66 15.71
CA SER A 10 4.28 -17.59 16.35
C SER A 10 2.87 -17.01 16.47
N GLN A 11 2.74 -15.73 16.88
CA GLN A 11 1.44 -15.04 16.99
C GLN A 11 0.60 -15.13 15.69
N TRP A 12 1.24 -14.99 14.53
CA TRP A 12 0.56 -15.12 13.25
C TRP A 12 0.44 -16.58 12.82
N LEU A 13 1.53 -17.35 12.89
CA LEU A 13 1.56 -18.73 12.40
C LEU A 13 0.58 -19.65 13.14
N ASN A 14 0.35 -19.40 14.43
CA ASN A 14 -0.61 -20.14 15.24
C ASN A 14 -2.07 -19.90 14.81
N GLU A 15 -2.38 -18.74 14.21
CA GLU A 15 -3.74 -18.36 13.82
C GLU A 15 -4.00 -18.42 12.31
N LYS A 16 -2.93 -18.40 11.49
CA LYS A 16 -2.97 -18.26 10.03
C LYS A 16 -4.04 -19.11 9.34
N PHE A 17 -4.15 -20.39 9.70
CA PHE A 17 -5.05 -21.35 9.06
C PHE A 17 -6.39 -21.53 9.79
N LYS A 18 -6.61 -20.85 10.92
CA LYS A 18 -7.84 -20.95 11.72
C LYS A 18 -8.89 -19.89 11.36
N LEU A 19 -8.50 -18.87 10.60
CA LEU A 19 -9.36 -17.74 10.26
C LEU A 19 -10.36 -18.04 9.14
N GLY A 20 -10.21 -19.16 8.42
CA GLY A 20 -11.04 -19.53 7.28
C GLY A 20 -10.85 -18.59 6.08
N LEU A 21 -9.61 -18.14 5.85
CA LEU A 21 -9.22 -17.37 4.67
C LEU A 21 -8.92 -18.34 3.52
N ASP A 22 -9.41 -18.08 2.31
CA ASP A 22 -9.14 -18.93 1.14
C ASP A 22 -7.65 -18.95 0.78
N PHE A 23 -7.00 -17.78 0.86
CA PHE A 23 -5.55 -17.63 0.67
C PHE A 23 -4.92 -17.00 1.93
N PRO A 24 -4.58 -17.79 2.97
CA PRO A 24 -4.09 -17.27 4.24
C PRO A 24 -2.82 -16.41 4.09
N ASN A 25 -2.97 -15.10 4.27
CA ASN A 25 -1.88 -14.14 4.13
C ASN A 25 -2.12 -12.88 4.98
N LEU A 26 -1.06 -12.08 5.15
CA LEU A 26 -1.17 -10.71 5.64
C LEU A 26 -1.03 -9.73 4.46
N PRO A 27 -1.80 -8.63 4.45
CA PRO A 27 -2.91 -8.32 5.35
C PRO A 27 -4.17 -9.15 5.04
N TYR A 28 -5.09 -9.21 6.01
CA TYR A 28 -6.44 -9.74 5.85
C TYR A 28 -7.49 -8.77 6.43
N LEU A 29 -8.74 -8.91 5.97
CA LEU A 29 -9.93 -8.25 6.51
C LEU A 29 -11.01 -9.31 6.75
N ILE A 30 -11.66 -9.25 7.92
CA ILE A 30 -12.87 -10.01 8.23
C ILE A 30 -13.99 -9.00 8.47
N ASP A 31 -14.99 -8.97 7.59
CA ASP A 31 -16.19 -8.13 7.69
C ASP A 31 -17.43 -9.03 7.60
N GLY A 32 -17.91 -9.49 8.76
CA GLY A 32 -18.98 -10.47 8.86
C GLY A 32 -18.63 -11.79 8.17
N ALA A 33 -19.40 -12.15 7.14
CA ALA A 33 -19.17 -13.34 6.33
C ALA A 33 -18.01 -13.18 5.32
N HIS A 34 -17.57 -11.95 5.04
CA HIS A 34 -16.51 -11.70 4.07
C HIS A 34 -15.14 -11.83 4.70
N LYS A 35 -14.32 -12.72 4.15
CA LYS A 35 -12.97 -13.03 4.60
C LYS A 35 -12.00 -12.83 3.45
N ILE A 36 -11.26 -11.72 3.47
CA ILE A 36 -10.54 -11.22 2.29
C ILE A 36 -9.06 -11.08 2.61
N THR A 37 -8.20 -11.58 1.74
CA THR A 37 -6.75 -11.34 1.75
C THR A 37 -6.34 -10.58 0.49
N GLN A 38 -5.07 -10.17 0.41
CA GLN A 38 -4.51 -9.27 -0.61
C GLN A 38 -4.89 -7.80 -0.40
N SER A 39 -3.89 -6.93 -0.27
CA SER A 39 -4.08 -5.52 0.06
C SER A 39 -5.01 -4.79 -0.92
N ASN A 40 -4.83 -5.00 -2.23
CA ASN A 40 -5.63 -4.33 -3.26
C ASN A 40 -7.07 -4.85 -3.28
N ALA A 41 -7.28 -6.16 -3.06
CA ALA A 41 -8.63 -6.73 -2.97
C ALA A 41 -9.40 -6.17 -1.76
N ILE A 42 -8.73 -6.05 -0.61
CA ILE A 42 -9.30 -5.42 0.59
C ILE A 42 -9.65 -3.95 0.33
N LEU A 43 -8.73 -3.18 -0.28
CA LEU A 43 -8.99 -1.78 -0.62
C LEU A 43 -10.16 -1.62 -1.58
N ARG A 44 -10.22 -2.44 -2.64
CA ARG A 44 -11.33 -2.45 -3.60
C ARG A 44 -12.65 -2.85 -2.96
N TYR A 45 -12.66 -3.81 -2.03
CA TYR A 45 -13.86 -4.18 -1.27
C TYR A 45 -14.42 -2.99 -0.48
N ILE A 46 -13.56 -2.29 0.28
CA ILE A 46 -13.94 -1.10 1.03
C ILE A 46 -14.41 0.01 0.08
N ALA A 47 -13.70 0.22 -1.03
CA ALA A 47 -14.05 1.22 -2.02
C ALA A 47 -15.43 0.96 -2.63
N ARG A 48 -15.76 -0.29 -2.99
CA ARG A 48 -17.10 -0.66 -3.49
C ARG A 48 -18.21 -0.39 -2.47
N LYS A 49 -17.99 -0.71 -1.18
CA LYS A 49 -18.96 -0.45 -0.09
C LYS A 49 -19.32 1.04 0.06
N HIS A 50 -18.48 1.93 -0.47
CA HIS A 50 -18.65 3.37 -0.38
C HIS A 50 -18.70 4.08 -1.74
N ASN A 51 -18.88 3.35 -2.84
CA ASN A 51 -18.91 3.89 -4.21
C ASN A 51 -17.66 4.73 -4.58
N MET A 52 -16.47 4.20 -4.29
CA MET A 52 -15.17 4.89 -4.46
C MET A 52 -14.26 4.21 -5.49
N CYS A 53 -14.82 3.45 -6.43
CA CYS A 53 -14.06 2.77 -7.50
C CYS A 53 -14.06 3.53 -8.84
N GLY A 54 -14.47 4.80 -8.86
CA GLY A 54 -14.77 5.54 -10.09
C GLY A 54 -16.21 5.32 -10.53
N GLU A 55 -16.85 6.37 -11.01
CA GLU A 55 -18.24 6.35 -11.46
C GLU A 55 -18.33 6.18 -12.97
N THR A 56 -17.48 6.89 -13.73
CA THR A 56 -17.35 6.72 -15.18
C THR A 56 -16.30 5.67 -15.52
N GLU A 57 -16.31 5.19 -16.76
CA GLU A 57 -15.32 4.23 -17.23
C GLU A 57 -13.91 4.84 -17.23
N GLU A 58 -13.80 6.12 -17.59
CA GLU A 58 -12.54 6.85 -17.56
C GLU A 58 -11.97 6.94 -16.14
N GLU A 59 -12.82 7.18 -15.13
CA GLU A 59 -12.36 7.21 -13.74
C GLU A 59 -11.90 5.82 -13.27
N LYS A 60 -12.63 4.75 -13.64
CA LYS A 60 -12.26 3.36 -13.31
C LYS A 60 -10.92 2.97 -13.94
N ILE A 61 -10.74 3.25 -15.22
CA ILE A 61 -9.46 3.02 -15.93
C ILE A 61 -8.32 3.72 -15.20
N ARG A 62 -8.52 4.97 -14.77
CA ARG A 62 -7.50 5.73 -14.05
C ARG A 62 -7.19 5.14 -12.67
N VAL A 63 -8.20 4.68 -11.94
CA VAL A 63 -8.01 3.99 -10.65
C VAL A 63 -7.21 2.70 -10.86
N ASP A 64 -7.55 1.91 -11.88
CA ASP A 64 -6.91 0.63 -12.16
C ASP A 64 -5.44 0.82 -12.58
N MET A 65 -5.17 1.77 -13.49
CA MET A 65 -3.80 2.11 -13.88
C MET A 65 -2.97 2.59 -12.68
N LEU A 66 -3.53 3.50 -11.87
CA LEU A 66 -2.83 4.05 -10.71
C LEU A 66 -2.54 2.96 -9.67
N GLU A 67 -3.50 2.09 -9.37
CA GLU A 67 -3.33 1.01 -8.40
C GLU A 67 -2.15 0.11 -8.78
N ASN A 68 -2.10 -0.32 -10.05
CA ASN A 68 -1.03 -1.19 -10.53
C ASN A 68 0.32 -0.47 -10.57
N GLN A 69 0.37 0.76 -11.08
CA GLN A 69 1.62 1.55 -11.12
C GLN A 69 2.16 1.84 -9.70
N ALA A 70 1.27 2.14 -8.75
CA ALA A 70 1.62 2.34 -7.35
C ALA A 70 2.12 1.05 -6.70
N MET A 71 1.54 -0.10 -7.05
CA MET A 71 2.02 -1.41 -6.60
C MET A 71 3.44 -1.69 -7.11
N ASP A 72 3.72 -1.47 -8.39
CA ASP A 72 5.06 -1.66 -8.97
C ASP A 72 6.09 -0.76 -8.28
N THR A 73 5.74 0.51 -8.08
CA THR A 73 6.63 1.48 -7.41
C THR A 73 6.88 1.07 -5.96
N ARG A 74 5.84 0.63 -5.24
CA ARG A 74 5.95 0.12 -3.87
C ARG A 74 6.84 -1.13 -3.81
N MET A 75 6.70 -2.05 -4.75
CA MET A 75 7.51 -3.27 -4.79
C MET A 75 8.98 -2.96 -5.07
N GLN A 76 9.28 -2.04 -5.97
CA GLN A 76 10.65 -1.58 -6.20
C GLN A 76 11.29 -0.99 -4.95
N LEU A 77 10.56 -0.14 -4.22
CA LEU A 77 11.04 0.37 -2.93
C LEU A 77 11.28 -0.77 -1.93
N ALA A 78 10.33 -1.69 -1.81
CA ALA A 78 10.45 -2.83 -0.90
C ALA A 78 11.69 -3.67 -1.21
N MET A 79 11.94 -4.00 -2.48
CA MET A 79 13.14 -4.77 -2.88
C MET A 79 14.44 -4.10 -2.42
N VAL A 80 14.54 -2.78 -2.53
CA VAL A 80 15.70 -2.03 -2.03
C VAL A 80 15.76 -2.11 -0.49
N CYS A 81 14.65 -1.82 0.20
CA CYS A 81 14.62 -1.75 1.66
C CYS A 81 14.93 -3.07 2.38
N TYR A 82 14.62 -4.21 1.77
CA TYR A 82 14.88 -5.55 2.34
C TYR A 82 16.18 -6.18 1.81
N SER A 83 16.89 -5.52 0.89
CA SER A 83 18.13 -6.06 0.33
C SER A 83 19.28 -6.01 1.33
N PRO A 84 20.11 -7.06 1.43
CA PRO A 84 21.37 -6.99 2.18
C PRO A 84 22.28 -5.87 1.63
N ASP A 85 22.24 -5.58 0.33
CA ASP A 85 23.01 -4.54 -0.36
C ASP A 85 22.34 -3.15 -0.35
N PHE A 86 21.36 -2.91 0.51
CA PHE A 86 20.63 -1.64 0.61
C PHE A 86 21.48 -0.37 0.47
N GLU A 87 22.61 -0.25 1.17
CA GLU A 87 23.45 0.95 1.11
C GLU A 87 24.05 1.19 -0.28
N LYS A 88 24.26 0.12 -1.07
CA LYS A 88 24.73 0.22 -2.46
C LYS A 88 23.60 0.52 -3.43
N LEU A 89 22.40 -0.03 -3.20
CA LEU A 89 21.24 0.10 -4.10
C LEU A 89 20.46 1.41 -3.90
N LYS A 90 20.50 1.97 -2.69
CA LYS A 90 19.76 3.18 -2.33
C LYS A 90 20.13 4.40 -3.20
N PRO A 91 21.42 4.71 -3.48
CA PRO A 91 21.78 5.84 -4.33
C PRO A 91 21.14 5.77 -5.72
N GLU A 92 21.25 4.64 -6.42
CA GLU A 92 20.64 4.44 -7.75
C GLU A 92 19.11 4.54 -7.70
N TYR A 93 18.49 3.94 -6.67
CA TYR A 93 17.04 4.07 -6.48
C TYR A 93 16.60 5.54 -6.32
N LEU A 94 17.36 6.33 -5.56
CA LEU A 94 17.09 7.75 -5.33
C LEU A 94 17.34 8.59 -6.57
N GLU A 95 18.35 8.26 -7.38
CA GLU A 95 18.63 8.92 -8.65
C GLU A 95 17.49 8.74 -9.66
N GLY A 96 16.91 7.53 -9.74
CA GLY A 96 15.77 7.24 -10.63
C GLY A 96 14.41 7.68 -10.08
N LEU A 97 14.30 8.06 -8.81
CA LEU A 97 13.03 8.40 -8.17
C LEU A 97 12.35 9.64 -8.78
N PRO A 98 13.04 10.76 -9.08
CA PRO A 98 12.43 11.94 -9.69
C PRO A 98 11.69 11.65 -10.99
N GLU A 99 12.27 10.85 -11.90
CA GLU A 99 11.61 10.52 -13.18
C GLU A 99 10.36 9.65 -12.96
N LYS A 100 10.36 8.75 -11.97
CA LYS A 100 9.15 8.01 -11.59
C LYS A 100 8.08 8.94 -11.04
N ILE A 101 8.43 9.84 -10.12
CA ILE A 101 7.48 10.79 -9.51
C ILE A 101 6.92 11.78 -10.55
N LYS A 102 7.73 12.15 -11.55
CA LYS A 102 7.30 12.98 -12.67
C LYS A 102 6.14 12.35 -13.46
N LEU A 103 6.16 11.03 -13.68
CA LEU A 103 5.04 10.32 -14.33
C LEU A 103 3.75 10.44 -13.52
N TYR A 104 3.82 10.32 -12.19
CA TYR A 104 2.65 10.54 -11.33
C TYR A 104 2.15 11.99 -11.40
N SER A 105 3.08 12.96 -11.37
CA SER A 105 2.74 14.39 -11.49
C SER A 105 2.00 14.69 -12.80
N GLN A 106 2.50 14.16 -13.92
CA GLN A 106 1.88 14.28 -15.24
C GLN A 106 0.52 13.57 -15.29
N PHE A 107 0.42 12.36 -14.71
CA PHE A 107 -0.83 11.60 -14.68
C PHE A 107 -1.92 12.31 -13.86
N LEU A 108 -1.55 12.95 -12.73
CA LEU A 108 -2.45 13.81 -11.96
C LEU A 108 -2.86 15.05 -12.78
N GLY A 109 -1.88 15.74 -13.37
CA GLY A 109 -2.09 16.95 -14.14
C GLY A 109 -2.69 18.07 -13.28
N LYS A 110 -3.78 18.67 -13.76
CA LYS A 110 -4.50 19.75 -13.05
C LYS A 110 -5.62 19.24 -12.12
N ARG A 111 -5.81 17.92 -12.02
CA ARG A 111 -6.91 17.36 -11.24
C ARG A 111 -6.62 17.47 -9.74
N PRO A 112 -7.63 17.69 -8.90
CA PRO A 112 -7.44 17.68 -7.45
C PRO A 112 -7.19 16.26 -6.92
N TRP A 113 -7.61 15.21 -7.63
CA TRP A 113 -7.37 13.80 -7.29
C TRP A 113 -7.00 12.99 -8.53
N PHE A 114 -6.32 11.85 -8.34
CA PHE A 114 -5.87 11.03 -9.46
C PHE A 114 -7.01 10.49 -10.32
N ALA A 115 -8.14 10.11 -9.72
CA ALA A 115 -9.28 9.59 -10.47
C ALA A 115 -10.14 10.69 -11.12
N GLY A 116 -10.09 11.93 -10.64
CA GLY A 116 -10.99 13.00 -11.08
C GLY A 116 -11.13 14.12 -10.03
N ASP A 117 -12.33 14.67 -9.92
CA ASP A 117 -12.60 15.81 -9.02
C ASP A 117 -13.10 15.38 -7.62
N LYS A 118 -13.52 14.12 -7.49
CA LYS A 118 -14.11 13.60 -6.25
C LYS A 118 -13.02 13.22 -5.25
N GLY A 119 -13.00 13.98 -4.16
CA GLY A 119 -12.06 13.78 -3.07
C GLY A 119 -12.61 12.99 -1.90
N LEU A 120 -11.71 12.26 -1.24
CA LEU A 120 -12.02 11.55 -0.02
C LEU A 120 -11.79 12.47 1.18
N LYS A 121 -12.75 13.37 1.45
CA LYS A 121 -12.64 14.37 2.55
C LYS A 121 -12.25 13.73 3.89
N LYS A 122 -12.79 12.55 4.19
CA LYS A 122 -12.42 11.77 5.40
C LYS A 122 -10.99 11.26 5.37
N ILE A 123 -10.48 10.81 4.22
CA ILE A 123 -9.08 10.40 4.07
C ILE A 123 -8.17 11.62 4.17
N SER A 124 -8.51 12.75 3.53
CA SER A 124 -7.76 13.99 3.67
C SER A 124 -7.68 14.44 5.13
N ALA A 125 -8.79 14.37 5.87
CA ALA A 125 -8.81 14.65 7.30
C ALA A 125 -7.96 13.65 8.11
N TYR A 126 -8.04 12.36 7.79
CA TYR A 126 -7.20 11.33 8.40
C TYR A 126 -5.71 11.60 8.17
N MET A 127 -5.29 11.90 6.93
CA MET A 127 -3.91 12.21 6.56
C MET A 127 -3.35 13.44 7.29
N LYS A 128 -4.22 14.37 7.68
CA LYS A 128 -3.86 15.56 8.49
C LYS A 128 -3.87 15.28 9.99
N SER A 129 -4.45 14.16 10.44
CA SER A 129 -4.54 13.81 11.86
C SER A 129 -3.24 13.21 12.39
N SER A 130 -3.05 13.26 13.72
CA SER A 130 -1.92 12.63 14.41
C SER A 130 -1.87 11.11 14.25
N ARG A 131 -2.97 10.48 13.82
CA ARG A 131 -3.04 9.03 13.56
C ARG A 131 -2.37 8.63 12.26
N PHE A 132 -2.18 9.56 11.32
CA PHE A 132 -1.57 9.24 10.03
C PHE A 132 -0.06 9.10 10.17
N LEU A 133 0.46 7.98 9.68
CA LEU A 133 1.89 7.70 9.67
C LEU A 133 2.49 8.21 8.36
N ARG A 134 3.39 9.19 8.47
CA ARG A 134 4.01 9.86 7.31
C ARG A 134 5.07 9.04 6.59
N GLY A 135 5.60 7.99 7.22
CA GLY A 135 6.64 7.13 6.67
C GLY A 135 6.09 5.79 6.17
N PRO A 136 6.81 5.10 5.28
CA PRO A 136 6.41 3.77 4.82
C PRO A 136 6.36 2.79 5.99
N LEU A 137 5.32 1.95 6.02
CA LEU A 137 5.17 0.89 7.01
C LEU A 137 5.71 -0.41 6.45
N PHE A 138 6.93 -0.75 6.84
CA PHE A 138 7.56 -2.02 6.56
C PHE A 138 7.73 -2.85 7.84
N ALA A 139 8.02 -4.14 7.69
CA ALA A 139 8.42 -4.96 8.83
C ALA A 139 9.74 -4.43 9.42
N LYS A 140 10.00 -4.75 10.70
CA LYS A 140 11.16 -4.27 11.46
C LYS A 140 12.53 -4.63 10.84
N MET A 141 12.56 -5.58 9.91
CA MET A 141 13.78 -5.97 9.18
C MET A 141 14.13 -5.04 8.01
N ALA A 142 13.21 -4.16 7.58
CA ALA A 142 13.45 -3.23 6.47
C ALA A 142 14.33 -2.06 6.90
N LYS A 143 15.43 -1.81 6.17
CA LYS A 143 16.43 -0.80 6.51
C LYS A 143 15.95 0.66 6.40
N TRP A 144 14.79 0.92 5.80
CA TRP A 144 14.20 2.27 5.72
C TRP A 144 13.35 2.64 6.94
N ASN A 145 12.97 1.65 7.75
CA ASN A 145 12.11 1.86 8.90
C ASN A 145 12.99 2.13 10.13
N ASN A 146 13.65 3.29 10.17
CA ASN A 146 14.48 3.74 11.31
C ASN A 146 13.63 4.20 12.51
N LYS A 147 12.53 3.48 12.80
CA LYS A 147 11.72 3.66 14.01
C LYS A 147 12.02 2.58 15.02
#